data_AF-A0A1G3R1V7-F1
#
_entry.id   AF-A0A1G3R1V7-F1
#
_cell.length_a   1.000
_cell.length_b   1.000
_cell.length_c   1.000
_cell.angle_alpha   90.00
_cell.angle_beta   90.00
_cell.angle_gamma   90.00
#
_symmetry.space_group_name_H-M   'P 1'
#
loop_
_entity.id
_entity.type
_entity.pdbx_description
1 polymer ?
#
loop_
_entity_poly.entity_id
_entity_poly.type
_entity_poly.pdbx_seq_one_letter_code
_entity_poly.pdbx_strand_id
1 'polypeptide(L)' 'MTGELSLVGRVLPIGGLKEKVIAARRNRLKILIIPEGNRRDLEEIPEHVREGLTFHLVSTMDEVIERIF' A
#
# COMPACT_ATOMS: atom_id res chain seq x y z
N MET A 1 2.66 -5.49 -2.88
CA MET A 1 2.58 -4.10 -3.39
C MET A 1 1.26 -3.92 -4.12
N THR A 2 0.64 -2.75 -4.01
CA THR A 2 -0.47 -2.32 -4.88
C THR A 2 -0.22 -0.88 -5.32
N GLY A 3 -0.62 -0.54 -6.55
CA GLY A 3 -0.37 0.77 -7.14
C GLY A 3 -0.41 0.66 -8.65
N GLU A 4 -0.83 1.71 -9.33
CA GLU A 4 -0.64 1.84 -10.77
C GLU A 4 0.72 2.47 -11.06
N LEU A 5 1.40 2.05 -12.12
CA LEU A 5 2.71 2.56 -12.48
C LEU A 5 2.62 3.34 -13.79
N SER A 6 3.08 4.59 -13.75
CA SER A 6 3.26 5.38 -14.98
C SER A 6 4.58 5.04 -15.68
N LEU A 7 4.65 5.31 -16.99
CA LEU A 7 5.88 5.08 -17.78
C LEU A 7 7.10 5.86 -17.27
N VAL A 8 6.86 6.97 -16.56
CA VAL A 8 7.91 7.80 -15.96
C VAL A 8 8.24 7.39 -14.51
N GLY A 9 7.76 6.24 -14.05
CA GLY A 9 8.13 5.66 -12.76
C GLY A 9 7.33 6.16 -11.55
N ARG A 10 6.28 6.98 -11.74
CA ARG A 10 5.40 7.38 -10.63
C ARG A 10 4.42 6.27 -10.24
N VAL A 11 4.25 6.08 -8.93
CA VAL A 11 3.24 5.21 -8.33
C VAL A 11 1.97 6.02 -8.09
N LEU A 12 0.88 5.63 -8.74
CA LEU A 12 -0.40 6.31 -8.74
C LEU A 12 -1.39 5.66 -7.76
N PRO A 13 -2.33 6.44 -7.19
CA PRO A 13 -3.32 5.93 -6.25
C PRO A 13 -4.24 4.91 -6.91
N ILE A 14 -4.76 4.01 -6.09
CA ILE A 14 -5.66 2.93 -6.50
C ILE A 14 -6.95 2.95 -5.70
N GLY A 15 -8.04 2.46 -6.32
CA GLY A 15 -9.28 2.19 -5.61
C GLY A 15 -9.26 0.87 -4.84
N GLY A 16 -10.18 0.72 -3.91
CA GLY A 16 -10.40 -0.53 -3.17
C GLY A 16 -9.25 -0.90 -2.22
N LEU A 17 -8.63 0.10 -1.58
CA LEU A 17 -7.54 -0.14 -0.63
C LEU A 17 -8.01 -1.01 0.55
N LYS A 18 -9.21 -0.75 1.08
CA LYS A 18 -9.77 -1.47 2.23
C LYS A 18 -9.86 -2.98 1.98
N GLU A 19 -10.38 -3.39 0.83
CA GLU A 19 -10.52 -4.78 0.43
C GLU A 19 -9.15 -5.46 0.31
N LYS A 20 -8.16 -4.75 -0.24
CA LYS A 20 -6.78 -5.23 -0.37
C LYS A 20 -6.09 -5.40 0.98
N VAL A 21 -6.29 -4.48 1.93
CA VAL A 21 -5.74 -4.61 3.28
C VAL A 21 -6.39 -5.78 4.03
N ILE A 22 -7.71 -5.96 3.92
CA ILE A 22 -8.40 -7.13 4.51
C ILE A 22 -7.88 -8.43 3.92
N ALA A 23 -7.69 -8.49 2.59
CA ALA A 23 -7.14 -9.67 1.93
C ALA A 23 -5.70 -9.96 2.40
N ALA A 24 -4.87 -8.93 2.53
CA ALA A 24 -3.49 -9.06 3.02
C ALA A 24 -3.45 -9.60 4.46
N ARG A 25 -4.30 -9.07 5.35
CA ARG A 25 -4.44 -9.56 6.73
C ARG A 25 -4.89 -11.02 6.77
N ARG A 26 -5.90 -11.40 5.97
CA ARG A 26 -6.38 -12.80 5.87
C ARG A 26 -5.28 -13.76 5.43
N ASN A 27 -4.40 -13.32 4.53
CA ASN A 27 -3.25 -14.08 4.06
C ASN A 27 -2.01 -13.94 4.97
N ARG A 28 -2.14 -13.31 6.14
CA ARG A 28 -1.06 -13.12 7.12
C ARG A 28 0.15 -12.38 6.55
N LEU A 29 -0.05 -11.52 5.56
CA LEU A 29 1.00 -10.63 5.07
C LEU A 29 1.30 -9.60 6.17
N LYS A 30 2.58 -9.30 6.38
CA LYS A 30 3.01 -8.33 7.40
C LYS A 30 3.32 -6.95 6.83
N ILE A 31 3.68 -6.89 5.56
CA ILE A 31 4.20 -5.68 4.92
C ILE A 31 3.35 -5.37 3.68
N LEU A 32 2.83 -4.15 3.60
CA LEU A 32 2.11 -3.64 2.44
C LEU A 32 2.81 -2.38 1.92
N ILE A 33 3.17 -2.42 0.64
CA ILE A 33 3.62 -1.24 -0.11
C ILE A 33 2.41 -0.66 -0.83
N ILE A 34 2.09 0.60 -0.56
CA ILE A 34 0.91 1.32 -1.06
C ILE A 34 1.30 2.70 -1.61
N PRO A 35 0.54 3.28 -2.54
CA PRO A 35 0.82 4.60 -3.08
C PRO A 35 0.66 5.68 -2.00
N GLU A 36 1.53 6.69 -2.01
CA GLU A 36 1.44 7.86 -1.13
C GLU A 36 0.10 8.58 -1.28
N GLY A 37 -0.44 8.63 -2.51
CA GLY A 37 -1.76 9.20 -2.79
C GLY A 37 -2.94 8.51 -2.08
N ASN A 38 -2.74 7.30 -1.54
CA ASN A 38 -3.74 6.55 -0.78
C ASN A 38 -3.62 6.72 0.74
N ARG A 39 -2.79 7.66 1.24
CA ARG A 39 -2.65 7.91 2.68
C ARG A 39 -4.00 8.19 3.35
N ARG A 40 -4.85 9.02 2.71
CA ARG A 40 -6.18 9.37 3.25
C ARG A 40 -7.07 8.14 3.36
N ASP A 41 -7.11 7.30 2.32
CA ASP A 41 -7.89 6.06 2.34
C ASP A 41 -7.41 5.11 3.45
N LEU A 42 -6.09 5.07 3.71
CA LEU A 42 -5.52 4.26 4.79
C LEU A 42 -5.98 4.75 6.17
N GLU A 43 -6.06 6.06 6.38
CA GLU A 43 -6.52 6.65 7.64
C GLU A 43 -7.99 6.33 7.93
N GLU A 44 -8.81 6.19 6.89
CA GLU A 44 -10.22 5.78 6.99
C GLU A 44 -10.40 4.29 7.33
N ILE A 45 -9.36 3.47 7.19
CA ILE A 45 -9.43 2.04 7.53
C ILE A 45 -9.45 1.87 9.06
N PRO A 46 -10.40 1.10 9.62
CA PRO A 46 -10.45 0.83 11.05
C PRO A 46 -9.14 0.24 11.61
N GLU A 47 -8.78 0.62 12.83
CA GLU A 47 -7.52 0.22 13.47
C GLU A 47 -7.37 -1.30 13.59
N HIS A 48 -8.46 -2.01 13.94
CA HIS A 48 -8.47 -3.47 14.02
C HIS A 48 -8.14 -4.18 12.69
N VAL A 49 -8.19 -3.48 11.55
CA VAL A 49 -7.77 -4.02 10.24
C VAL A 49 -6.29 -3.70 9.98
N ARG A 50 -5.83 -2.51 10.39
CA ARG A 50 -4.45 -2.03 10.24
C ARG A 50 -3.47 -2.67 11.23
N GLU A 51 -3.96 -3.09 12.39
CA GLU A 51 -3.15 -3.65 13.46
C GLU A 51 -2.31 -4.85 13.00
N GLY A 52 -1.01 -4.85 13.30
CA GLY A 52 -0.09 -5.92 12.92
C GLY A 52 0.37 -5.87 11.45
N LEU A 53 -0.03 -4.85 10.69
CA LEU A 53 0.45 -4.59 9.34
C LEU A 53 1.40 -3.39 9.33
N THR A 54 2.49 -3.51 8.59
CA THR A 54 3.43 -2.42 8.30
C THR A 54 3.11 -1.85 6.93
N PHE A 55 2.81 -0.56 6.87
CA PHE A 55 2.52 0.14 5.62
C PHE A 55 3.72 0.97 5.19
N HIS A 56 4.16 0.77 3.95
CA HIS A 56 5.16 1.61 3.28
C HIS A 56 4.46 2.41 2.19
N LEU A 57 4.34 3.71 2.43
CA LEU A 57 3.83 4.67 1.44
C LEU A 57 4.96 5.01 0.48
N VAL A 58 4.69 4.93 -0.82
CA VAL A 58 5.69 5.19 -1.87
C VAL A 58 5.12 6.07 -2.97
N SER A 59 5.96 6.92 -3.56
CA SER A 59 5.58 7.80 -4.67
C SER A 59 6.22 7.39 -6.00
N THR A 60 7.33 6.65 -5.96
CA THR A 60 8.14 6.27 -7.13
C THR A 60 8.49 4.78 -7.14
N MET A 61 8.81 4.25 -8.31
CA MET A 61 9.26 2.87 -8.46
C MET A 61 10.61 2.62 -7.78
N ASP A 62 11.49 3.62 -7.73
CA ASP A 62 12.77 3.52 -7.03
C ASP A 62 12.57 3.24 -5.54
N GLU A 63 11.64 3.94 -4.88
CA GLU A 63 11.26 3.67 -3.50
C GLU A 63 10.69 2.26 -3.31
N VAL A 64 9.97 1.72 -4.30
CA VAL A 64 9.46 0.34 -4.24
C VAL A 64 10.62 -0.65 -4.27
N ILE A 65 11.58 -0.44 -5.16
CA ILE A 65 12.76 -1.31 -5.32
C ILE A 65 13.59 -1.32 -4.03
N GLU A 66 13.85 -0.15 -3.43
CA GLU A 66 14.58 -0.02 -2.16
C GLU A 66 13.91 -0.76 -0.98
N ARG A 67 12.58 -0.94 -1.04
CA ARG A 67 11.83 -1.64 0.02
C ARG A 67 11.79 -3.16 -0.17
N ILE A 68 12.14 -3.64 -1.35
CA ILE A 68 12.06 -5.07 -1.72
C ILE A 68 13.43 -5.74 -1.70
N PHE A 69 14.48 -5.00 -2.10
CA PHE A 69 15.86 -5.48 -2.20
C PHE A 69 16.72 -4.94 -1.06
#